data_AF-A0A2V9Z7Q1-F1
#
_entry.id   AF-A0A2V9Z7Q1-F1
#
_cell.length_a   1.000
_cell.length_b   1.000
_cell.length_c   1.000
_cell.angle_alpha   90.00
_cell.angle_beta   90.00
_cell.angle_gamma   90.00
#
_symmetry.space_group_name_H-M   'P 1'
#
loop_
_entity.id
_entity.type
_entity.pdbx_description
1 polymer ?
#
loop_
_entity_poly.entity_id
_entity_poly.type
_entity_poly.pdbx_seq_one_letter_code
_entity_poly.pdbx_strand_id
1 'polypeptide(L)'
;MKNFQQNLQKLEATDTQVLGVSMDSPFANKAFADQIGVTFPLLSDWGGETTHKYGVFVDEYKAARRINFLIGKDGKILEEQVDSEAIDPTKIVDACQRPKLKS
;
A
#
# COMPACT_ATOMS: atom_id res chain seq x y z
N MET A 1 -2.64 -5.83 -4.48
CA MET A 1 -3.18 -6.55 -3.30
C MET A 1 -2.67 -7.98 -3.18
N LYS A 2 -3.11 -8.96 -4.00
CA LYS A 2 -2.68 -10.37 -3.86
C LYS A 2 -1.15 -10.58 -3.93
N ASN A 3 -0.45 -9.82 -4.77
CA ASN A 3 1.02 -9.88 -4.83
C ASN A 3 1.70 -9.46 -3.52
N PHE A 4 1.12 -8.49 -2.78
CA PHE A 4 1.59 -8.14 -1.44
C PHE A 4 1.26 -9.24 -0.43
N GLN A 5 0.08 -9.87 -0.53
CA GLN A 5 -0.27 -11.02 0.33
C GLN A 5 0.72 -12.17 0.17
N GLN A 6 1.13 -12.48 -1.06
CA GLN A 6 2.14 -13.51 -1.35
C GLN A 6 3.52 -13.19 -0.74
N ASN A 7 3.84 -11.92 -0.55
CA ASN A 7 5.10 -11.47 0.03
C ASN A 7 4.96 -10.99 1.48
N LEU A 8 3.79 -11.14 2.11
CA LEU A 8 3.48 -10.56 3.41
C LEU A 8 4.46 -11.02 4.49
N GLN A 9 4.75 -12.32 4.57
CA GLN A 9 5.70 -12.87 5.53
C GLN A 9 7.13 -12.30 5.35
N LYS A 10 7.57 -12.05 4.11
CA LYS A 10 8.89 -11.46 3.85
C LYS A 10 8.94 -10.02 4.33
N LEU A 11 7.88 -9.26 4.11
CA LEU A 11 7.77 -7.87 4.55
C LEU A 11 7.70 -7.80 6.09
N GLU A 12 6.89 -8.63 6.72
CA GLU A 12 6.79 -8.71 8.19
C GLU A 12 8.11 -9.10 8.84
N ALA A 13 8.87 -10.03 8.25
CA ALA A 13 10.20 -10.41 8.72
C ALA A 13 11.23 -9.27 8.69
N THR A 14 10.95 -8.19 7.94
CA THR A 14 11.77 -6.96 7.88
C THR A 14 11.21 -5.82 8.72
N ASP A 15 10.28 -6.11 9.65
CA ASP A 15 9.55 -5.09 10.42
C ASP A 15 8.81 -4.09 9.51
N THR A 16 8.25 -4.59 8.40
CA THR A 16 7.44 -3.79 7.46
C THR A 16 5.97 -4.22 7.52
N GLN A 17 5.07 -3.29 7.79
CA GLN A 17 3.63 -3.52 7.74
C GLN A 17 3.07 -3.15 6.37
N VAL A 18 2.17 -3.98 5.84
CA VAL A 18 1.39 -3.68 4.64
C VAL A 18 0.03 -3.12 5.05
N LEU A 19 -0.36 -1.99 4.47
CA LEU A 19 -1.68 -1.40 4.62
C LEU A 19 -2.25 -1.15 3.22
N GLY A 20 -3.45 -1.65 2.96
CA GLY A 20 -4.21 -1.21 1.80
C GLY A 20 -5.07 0.00 2.18
N VAL A 21 -5.24 0.95 1.27
CA VAL A 21 -6.09 2.13 1.48
C VAL A 21 -6.98 2.30 0.26
N SER A 22 -8.27 2.54 0.49
CA SER A 22 -9.21 2.95 -0.56
C SER A 22 -10.21 3.96 -0.01
N MET A 23 -10.94 4.62 -0.90
CA MET A 23 -12.03 5.54 -0.54
C MET A 23 -13.34 4.81 -0.20
N ASP A 24 -13.34 3.47 -0.15
CA ASP A 24 -14.50 2.66 0.20
C ASP A 24 -14.73 2.59 1.71
N SER A 25 -15.94 2.18 2.11
CA SER A 25 -16.28 2.05 3.52
C SER A 25 -15.51 0.90 4.19
N PRO A 26 -15.37 0.91 5.53
CA PRO A 26 -14.75 -0.21 6.25
C PRO A 26 -15.43 -1.56 5.96
N PHE A 27 -16.76 -1.56 5.80
CA PHE A 27 -17.54 -2.76 5.50
C PHE A 27 -17.25 -3.31 4.10
N ALA A 28 -17.20 -2.43 3.09
CA ALA A 28 -16.86 -2.80 1.72
C ALA A 28 -15.42 -3.33 1.63
N ASN A 29 -14.48 -2.66 2.29
CA ASN A 29 -13.10 -3.10 2.37
C ASN A 29 -12.95 -4.47 3.04
N LYS A 30 -13.67 -4.72 4.14
CA LYS A 30 -13.67 -6.04 4.78
C LYS A 30 -14.19 -7.13 3.85
N ALA A 31 -15.33 -6.89 3.21
CA ALA A 31 -15.93 -7.85 2.27
C ALA A 31 -14.99 -8.13 1.07
N PHE A 32 -14.35 -7.09 0.53
CA PHE A 32 -13.39 -7.25 -0.56
C PHE A 32 -12.16 -8.04 -0.12
N ALA A 33 -11.57 -7.73 1.04
CA ALA A 33 -10.44 -8.47 1.59
C ALA A 33 -10.75 -9.98 1.73
N ASP A 34 -11.93 -10.30 2.27
CA ASP A 34 -12.40 -11.68 2.42
C ASP A 34 -12.57 -12.38 1.07
N GLN A 35 -13.17 -11.68 0.09
CA GLN A 35 -13.37 -12.21 -1.26
C GLN A 35 -12.04 -12.52 -1.97
N ILE A 36 -11.00 -11.71 -1.76
CA ILE A 36 -9.69 -11.90 -2.42
C ILE A 36 -8.67 -12.65 -1.58
N GLY A 37 -8.99 -13.02 -0.34
CA GLY A 37 -8.12 -13.75 0.58
C GLY A 37 -6.93 -12.91 1.07
N VAL A 38 -7.12 -11.61 1.29
CA VAL A 38 -6.10 -10.71 1.85
C VAL A 38 -6.29 -10.58 3.36
N THR A 39 -5.20 -10.69 4.11
CA THR A 39 -5.21 -10.69 5.59
C THR A 39 -4.62 -9.44 6.21
N PHE A 40 -3.88 -8.63 5.45
CA PHE A 40 -3.39 -7.34 5.94
C PHE A 40 -4.53 -6.30 5.99
N PRO A 41 -4.46 -5.28 6.87
CA PRO A 41 -5.54 -4.31 7.03
C PRO A 41 -5.83 -3.51 5.76
N LEU A 42 -7.12 -3.34 5.45
CA LEU A 42 -7.61 -2.41 4.44
C LEU A 42 -8.29 -1.23 5.14
N LEU A 43 -7.65 -0.07 5.09
CA LEU A 43 -8.12 1.17 5.69
C LEU A 43 -9.12 1.87 4.75
N SER A 44 -10.12 2.49 5.38
CA SER A 44 -11.14 3.30 4.71
C SER A 44 -10.75 4.78 4.81
N ASP A 45 -10.41 5.37 3.68
CA ASP A 45 -10.27 6.82 3.49
C ASP A 45 -11.59 7.41 2.96
N TRP A 46 -12.68 7.15 3.69
CA TRP A 46 -14.02 7.58 3.29
C TRP A 46 -14.06 9.11 3.18
N GLY A 47 -14.47 9.61 2.01
CA GLY A 47 -14.42 11.05 1.70
C GLY A 47 -13.08 11.55 1.17
N GLY A 48 -12.04 10.71 1.11
CA GLY A 48 -10.82 10.95 0.33
C GLY A 48 -9.80 11.89 0.97
N GLU A 49 -9.91 12.24 2.25
CA GLU A 49 -9.02 13.23 2.89
C GLU A 49 -7.54 12.84 2.74
N THR A 50 -7.20 11.58 2.99
CA THR A 50 -5.83 11.06 2.84
C THR A 50 -5.41 11.03 1.37
N THR A 51 -6.29 10.57 0.49
CA THR A 51 -6.08 10.50 -0.96
C THR A 51 -5.75 11.90 -1.52
N HIS A 52 -6.46 12.94 -1.06
CA HIS A 52 -6.19 14.32 -1.43
C HIS A 52 -4.89 14.85 -0.82
N LYS A 53 -4.60 14.56 0.46
CA LYS A 53 -3.34 14.96 1.12
C LYS A 53 -2.09 14.38 0.46
N TYR A 54 -2.18 13.15 -0.03
CA TYR A 54 -1.10 12.49 -0.78
C TYR A 54 -1.04 12.93 -2.25
N GLY A 55 -2.01 13.74 -2.73
CA GLY A 55 -2.02 14.23 -4.11
C GLY A 55 -2.35 13.15 -5.16
N VAL A 56 -3.01 12.07 -4.75
CA VAL A 56 -3.25 10.88 -5.60
C VAL A 56 -4.70 10.75 -6.06
N PHE A 57 -5.54 11.75 -5.81
CA PHE A 57 -6.92 11.77 -6.30
C PHE A 57 -6.96 11.99 -7.82
N VAL A 58 -7.74 11.18 -8.53
CA VAL A 58 -7.96 11.31 -9.98
C VAL A 58 -9.38 11.76 -10.23
N ASP A 59 -9.53 12.95 -10.83
CA ASP A 59 -10.85 13.57 -11.03
C ASP A 59 -11.75 12.78 -11.98
N GLU A 60 -11.17 12.17 -13.01
CA GLU A 60 -11.89 11.38 -14.02
C GLU A 60 -12.63 10.18 -13.40
N TYR A 61 -11.98 9.49 -12.45
CA TYR A 61 -12.54 8.29 -11.81
C TYR A 61 -13.15 8.57 -10.44
N LYS A 62 -13.00 9.81 -9.93
CA LYS A 62 -13.38 10.22 -8.57
C LYS A 62 -12.84 9.25 -7.49
N ALA A 63 -11.61 8.79 -7.68
CA ALA A 63 -10.97 7.76 -6.87
C ALA A 63 -9.46 7.98 -6.75
N ALA A 64 -8.82 7.23 -5.86
CA ALA A 64 -7.36 7.20 -5.76
C ALA A 64 -6.73 6.58 -7.02
N ARG A 65 -5.63 7.19 -7.49
CA ARG A 65 -4.70 6.60 -8.46
C ARG A 65 -4.14 5.31 -7.88
N ARG A 66 -3.84 4.34 -8.74
CA ARG A 66 -3.12 3.13 -8.31
C ARG A 66 -1.68 3.49 -7.97
N ILE A 67 -1.33 3.37 -6.70
CA ILE A 67 -0.01 3.77 -6.19
C ILE A 67 0.40 2.91 -5.00
N ASN A 68 1.70 2.64 -4.86
CA ASN A 68 2.30 2.08 -3.65
C ASN A 68 3.34 3.06 -3.12
N PHE A 69 3.39 3.24 -1.81
CA PHE A 69 4.44 3.96 -1.11
C PHE A 69 5.18 3.01 -0.17
N LEU A 70 6.51 3.08 -0.15
CA LEU A 70 7.32 2.57 0.94
C LEU A 70 7.66 3.73 1.86
N ILE A 71 7.16 3.69 3.10
CA ILE A 71 7.38 4.76 4.08
C ILE A 71 8.39 4.27 5.12
N GLY A 72 9.46 5.03 5.30
CA GLY A 72 10.48 4.80 6.31
C GLY A 72 9.95 5.00 7.72
N LYS A 73 10.67 4.43 8.71
CA LYS A 73 10.31 4.57 10.13
C LYS A 73 10.40 6.02 10.64
N ASP A 74 11.05 6.90 9.90
CA ASP A 74 11.11 8.35 10.12
C ASP A 74 9.97 9.13 9.42
N GLY A 75 9.03 8.42 8.80
CA GLY A 75 7.86 8.99 8.12
C GLY A 75 8.14 9.49 6.69
N LYS A 76 9.35 9.30 6.15
CA LYS A 76 9.68 9.72 4.78
C LYS A 76 9.32 8.66 3.75
N ILE A 77 8.91 9.09 2.56
CA ILE A 77 8.73 8.19 1.42
C ILE A 77 10.12 7.79 0.91
N LEU A 78 10.38 6.49 0.85
CA LEU A 78 11.62 5.89 0.35
C LEU A 78 11.47 5.39 -1.09
N GLU A 79 10.28 4.91 -1.45
CA GLU A 79 9.94 4.47 -2.80
C GLU A 79 8.49 4.83 -3.12
N GLU A 80 8.23 5.13 -4.39
CA GLU A 80 6.90 5.41 -4.95
C GLU A 80 6.76 4.63 -6.25
N GLN A 81 5.69 3.85 -6.39
CA GLN A 81 5.37 3.11 -7.61
C GLN A 81 3.99 3.51 -8.09
N VAL A 82 3.86 3.93 -9.35
CA VAL A 82 2.63 4.52 -9.87
C VAL A 82 2.08 3.71 -11.05
N ASP A 83 0.75 3.61 -11.12
CA ASP A 83 0.00 2.92 -12.16
C ASP A 83 0.49 1.49 -12.44
N SER A 84 1.11 1.25 -13.59
CA SER A 84 1.61 -0.07 -14.00
C SER A 84 2.75 -0.54 -13.11
N GLU A 85 3.58 0.37 -12.59
CA GLU A 85 4.67 0.01 -11.67
C GLU A 85 4.14 -0.47 -10.32
N ALA A 86 2.93 -0.07 -9.93
CA ALA A 86 2.31 -0.47 -8.67
C ALA A 86 1.71 -1.90 -8.71
N ILE A 87 1.77 -2.58 -9.86
CA ILE A 87 1.24 -3.95 -10.01
C ILE A 87 2.19 -4.97 -9.37
N ASP A 88 3.50 -4.79 -9.56
CA ASP A 88 4.54 -5.69 -9.08
C ASP A 88 5.27 -5.07 -7.87
N PRO A 89 5.15 -5.67 -6.67
CA PRO A 89 5.76 -5.15 -5.46
C PRO A 89 7.26 -5.47 -5.35
N THR A 90 7.88 -6.16 -6.33
CA THR A 90 9.26 -6.65 -6.22
C THR A 90 10.26 -5.54 -5.83
N LYS A 91 10.17 -4.34 -6.42
CA LYS A 91 11.05 -3.21 -6.05
C LYS A 91 10.95 -2.85 -4.56
N ILE A 92 9.72 -2.80 -4.01
CA ILE A 92 9.48 -2.48 -2.60
C ILE A 92 9.95 -3.64 -1.70
N VAL A 93 9.64 -4.89 -2.07
CA VAL A 93 10.06 -6.08 -1.31
C VAL A 93 11.59 -6.14 -1.23
N ASP A 94 12.27 -5.95 -2.35
CA ASP A 94 13.74 -5.92 -2.40
C ASP A 94 14.31 -4.78 -1.56
N ALA A 95 13.69 -3.58 -1.61
CA ALA A 95 14.11 -2.43 -0.81
C ALA A 95 14.01 -2.71 0.70
N CYS A 96 12.96 -3.40 1.17
CA CYS A 96 12.80 -3.80 2.57
C CYS A 96 13.85 -4.84 3.04
N GLN A 97 14.31 -5.71 2.13
CA GLN A 97 15.27 -6.77 2.45
C GLN A 97 16.72 -6.31 2.42
N ARG A 98 17.03 -5.15 1.84
CA ARG A 98 18.39 -4.61 1.82
C ARG A 98 18.87 -4.34 3.25
N PRO A 99 20.06 -4.82 3.64
CA PRO A 99 20.67 -4.42 4.90
C PRO A 99 20.76 -2.90 4.97
N LYS A 100 20.22 -2.29 6.01
CA LYS A 100 20.47 -0.86 6.26
C LYS A 100 21.97 -0.70 6.47
N LEU A 101 22.64 -0.04 5.52
CA LEU A 101 24.02 0.40 5.72
C LEU A 101 24.01 1.25 6.99
N LYS A 102 24.73 0.79 8.02
CA LYS A 102 24.96 1.60 9.22
C LYS A 102 25.69 2.86 8.77
N SER A 103 24.99 3.99 8.80
CA SER A 103 25.62 5.32 8.73
C SER A 103 26.27 5.63 10.07
#